data_AF-A0A499UZ82-F1
#
_entry.id   AF-A0A499UZ82-F1
#
_cell.length_a   1.000
_cell.length_b   1.000
_cell.length_c   1.000
_cell.angle_alpha   90.00
_cell.angle_beta   90.00
_cell.angle_gamma   90.00
#
_symmetry.space_group_name_H-M   'P 1'
#
loop_
_entity.id
_entity.type
_entity.pdbx_description
1 polymer ?
#
loop_
_entity_poly.entity_id
_entity_poly.type
_entity_poly.pdbx_seq_one_letter_code
_entity_poly.pdbx_strand_id
1 'polypeptide(L)'
;MRATWTLTSPPGQDAGSADIPVTADFGLLGRQKSVSDQVEVRPLPADRIWAREAEDSANQFGSTGLTGCGPCSGAEKVRNIGGSEQAAMVFPDVVVADGGQHTLHLDYTVNGTRSFQVSVNGGPATKVTVTDTGNTTPRTTSIPVTLKPGANTIKISNDTESAPDLDRLSLGRTT
;
A
#
# COMPACT_ATOMS: atom_id res chain seq x y z
N MET A 1 5.80 28.79 -1.99
CA MET A 1 7.09 28.56 -2.66
C MET A 1 7.01 27.21 -3.36
N ARG A 2 7.70 27.02 -4.50
CA ARG A 2 7.79 25.73 -5.18
C ARG A 2 9.26 25.35 -5.24
N ALA A 3 9.59 24.14 -4.82
CA ALA A 3 10.89 23.53 -5.00
C ALA A 3 10.74 22.32 -5.92
N THR A 4 11.80 21.96 -6.63
CA THR A 4 11.82 20.85 -7.58
C THR A 4 13.08 20.04 -7.32
N TRP A 5 12.90 18.73 -7.19
CA TRP A 5 13.98 17.76 -7.03
C TRP A 5 13.95 16.79 -8.20
N THR A 6 15.12 16.27 -8.59
CA THR A 6 15.25 15.27 -9.64
C THR A 6 15.97 14.06 -9.06
N LEU A 7 15.27 12.93 -9.02
CA LEU A 7 15.84 11.63 -8.66
C LEU A 7 16.22 10.90 -9.96
N THR A 8 17.46 10.42 -10.07
CA THR A 8 17.98 9.80 -11.31
C THR A 8 18.50 8.40 -11.02
N SER A 9 18.15 7.43 -11.87
CA SER A 9 18.65 6.05 -11.82
C SER A 9 19.28 5.62 -13.14
N PRO A 10 20.13 4.57 -13.13
CA PRO A 10 20.55 3.91 -14.35
C PRO A 10 19.35 3.40 -15.17
N PRO A 11 19.46 3.33 -16.51
CA PRO A 11 18.41 2.77 -17.36
C PRO A 11 17.99 1.36 -16.89
N GLY A 12 16.69 1.15 -16.74
CA GLY A 12 16.12 -0.14 -16.33
C GLY A 12 16.21 -0.44 -14.83
N GLN A 13 16.60 0.54 -13.99
CA GLN A 13 16.59 0.40 -12.53
C GLN A 13 15.62 1.38 -11.88
N ASP A 14 14.94 0.92 -10.83
CA ASP A 14 14.17 1.81 -9.96
C ASP A 14 15.10 2.80 -9.26
N ALA A 15 14.66 4.05 -9.12
CA ALA A 15 15.49 5.10 -8.56
C ALA A 15 15.65 5.06 -7.03
N GLY A 16 15.10 4.04 -6.38
CA GLY A 16 15.18 3.86 -4.94
C GLY A 16 14.42 4.93 -4.18
N SER A 17 14.72 5.08 -2.89
CA SER A 17 14.20 6.17 -2.07
C SER A 17 15.18 7.32 -1.96
N ALA A 18 14.66 8.53 -1.75
CA ALA A 18 15.45 9.70 -1.41
C ALA A 18 14.75 10.54 -0.34
N ASP A 19 15.53 11.01 0.64
CA ASP A 19 15.06 11.95 1.65
C ASP A 19 15.10 13.37 1.11
N ILE A 20 13.94 14.01 1.08
CA ILE A 20 13.80 15.39 0.64
C ILE A 20 13.62 16.29 1.87
N PRO A 21 14.56 17.21 2.15
CA PRO A 21 14.41 18.13 3.26
C PRO A 21 13.30 19.14 2.96
N VAL A 22 12.35 19.24 3.86
CA VAL A 22 11.30 20.27 3.85
C VAL A 22 11.46 21.13 5.09
N THR A 23 11.76 22.41 4.88
CA THR A 23 11.83 23.41 5.94
C THR A 23 10.68 24.40 5.79
N ALA A 24 9.96 24.64 6.87
CA ALA A 24 8.91 25.63 6.96
C ALA A 24 9.28 26.70 8.00
N ASP A 25 9.44 27.93 7.54
CA ASP A 25 9.63 29.11 8.39
C ASP A 25 8.32 29.87 8.55
N PHE A 26 7.96 30.23 9.78
CA PHE A 26 6.73 30.97 10.05
C PHE A 26 6.85 31.83 11.31
N GLY A 27 6.10 32.94 11.30
CA GLY A 27 5.91 33.77 12.47
C GLY A 27 4.83 33.20 13.38
N LEU A 28 5.14 32.95 14.64
CA LEU A 28 4.17 32.58 15.67
C LEU A 28 4.22 33.58 16.82
N LEU A 29 3.14 34.34 17.01
CA LEU A 29 3.01 35.36 18.06
C LEU A 29 4.21 36.36 18.08
N GLY A 30 4.64 36.81 16.90
CA GLY A 30 5.75 37.75 16.74
C GLY A 30 7.15 37.13 16.85
N ARG A 31 7.28 35.81 17.01
CA ARG A 31 8.57 35.09 17.01
C ARG A 31 8.74 34.31 15.71
N GLN A 32 9.92 34.38 15.11
CA GLN A 32 10.28 33.48 14.01
C GLN A 32 10.46 32.05 14.52
N LYS A 33 9.91 31.10 13.77
CA LYS A 33 10.02 29.66 14.00
C LYS A 33 10.41 28.98 12.70
N SER A 34 11.16 27.90 12.84
CA SER A 34 11.54 27.02 11.73
C SER A 34 11.29 25.58 12.17
N VAL A 35 10.69 24.79 11.29
CA VAL A 35 10.52 23.35 11.45
C VAL A 35 11.11 22.69 10.22
N SER A 36 11.93 21.66 10.41
CA SER A 36 12.47 20.86 9.32
C SER A 36 12.05 19.41 9.50
N ASP A 37 11.66 18.79 8.40
CA ASP A 37 11.37 17.37 8.31
C ASP A 37 11.96 16.78 7.02
N GLN A 38 12.06 15.46 6.94
CA GLN A 38 12.44 14.77 5.71
C GLN A 38 11.22 14.05 5.14
N VAL A 39 10.97 14.24 3.85
CA VAL A 39 9.97 13.47 3.12
C VAL A 39 10.69 12.41 2.32
N GLU A 40 10.53 11.15 2.71
CA GLU A 40 11.00 10.04 1.89
C GLU A 40 10.13 9.93 0.63
N VAL A 41 10.75 10.06 -0.54
CA VAL A 41 10.08 9.90 -1.82
C VAL A 41 10.52 8.61 -2.47
N ARG A 42 9.56 7.78 -2.86
CA ARG A 42 9.75 6.54 -3.62
C ARG A 42 8.96 6.62 -4.92
N PRO A 43 9.61 6.57 -6.09
CA PRO A 43 8.89 6.43 -7.34
C PRO A 43 8.25 5.05 -7.42
N LEU A 44 7.14 4.95 -8.16
CA LEU A 44 6.57 3.66 -8.50
C LEU A 44 7.57 2.83 -9.32
N PRO A 45 7.71 1.52 -9.04
CA PRO A 45 8.42 0.63 -9.94
C PRO A 45 7.89 0.73 -11.37
N ALA A 46 8.75 0.56 -12.38
CA ALA A 46 8.37 0.80 -13.78
C ALA A 46 7.21 -0.08 -14.30
N ASP A 47 7.01 -1.24 -13.68
CA ASP A 47 5.94 -2.19 -13.97
C ASP A 47 4.67 -1.95 -13.14
N ARG A 48 4.64 -0.91 -12.30
CA ARG A 48 3.48 -0.48 -11.53
C ARG A 48 2.91 0.84 -12.07
N ILE A 49 1.59 0.95 -12.06
CA ILE A 49 0.84 2.15 -12.46
C ILE A 49 0.16 2.85 -11.28
N TRP A 50 0.08 2.17 -10.14
CA TRP A 50 -0.47 2.67 -8.89
C TRP A 50 0.09 1.84 -7.74
N ALA A 51 0.35 2.46 -6.59
CA ALA A 51 0.63 1.75 -5.35
C ALA A 51 0.19 2.60 -4.16
N ARG A 52 -0.11 1.92 -3.05
CA ARG A 52 -0.39 2.55 -1.77
C ARG A 52 -0.02 1.60 -0.64
N GLU A 53 0.69 2.13 0.34
CA GLU A 53 1.00 1.41 1.58
C GLU A 53 -0.27 1.01 2.32
N ALA A 54 -0.22 -0.11 3.04
CA ALA A 54 -1.33 -0.55 3.86
C ALA A 54 -1.57 0.42 5.03
N GLU A 55 -0.51 0.97 5.60
CA GLU A 55 -0.53 1.95 6.69
C GLU A 55 -0.92 3.38 6.28
N ASP A 56 -1.15 3.64 4.99
CA ASP A 56 -1.61 4.96 4.55
C ASP A 56 -2.92 5.35 5.26
N SER A 57 -2.89 6.50 5.93
CA SER A 57 -4.02 7.08 6.67
C SER A 57 -5.28 7.34 5.82
N ALA A 58 -5.16 7.36 4.49
CA ALA A 58 -6.31 7.42 3.58
C ALA A 58 -7.07 6.09 3.48
N ASN A 59 -6.48 4.98 3.92
CA ASN A 59 -7.17 3.69 4.00
C ASN A 59 -8.12 3.64 5.20
N GLN A 60 -9.09 2.74 5.13
CA GLN A 60 -9.97 2.45 6.26
C GLN A 60 -9.54 1.12 6.87
N PHE A 61 -9.22 1.15 8.17
CA PHE A 61 -8.63 0.02 8.90
C PHE A 61 -9.67 -0.85 9.62
N GLY A 62 -10.90 -0.37 9.81
CA GLY A 62 -11.86 -1.06 10.68
C GLY A 62 -11.25 -1.36 12.06
N SER A 63 -11.28 -2.62 12.48
CA SER A 63 -10.64 -3.11 13.71
C SER A 63 -9.29 -3.81 13.49
N THR A 64 -8.65 -3.61 12.33
CA THR A 64 -7.28 -4.11 12.08
C THR A 64 -6.26 -3.35 12.93
N GLY A 65 -5.03 -3.86 13.00
CA GLY A 65 -3.96 -3.25 13.79
C GLY A 65 -2.77 -2.83 12.95
N LEU A 66 -2.19 -1.68 13.25
CA LEU A 66 -0.89 -1.25 12.72
C LEU A 66 0.24 -1.79 13.58
N THR A 67 1.34 -2.18 12.95
CA THR A 67 2.57 -2.58 13.65
C THR A 67 3.79 -2.27 12.82
N GLY A 68 4.91 -2.00 13.50
CA GLY A 68 6.21 -1.88 12.84
C GLY A 68 6.66 -3.17 12.17
N CYS A 69 7.28 -3.03 11.01
CA CYS A 69 7.92 -4.07 10.22
C CYS A 69 9.10 -3.45 9.46
N GLY A 70 10.30 -3.46 10.05
CA GLY A 70 11.47 -2.81 9.43
C GLY A 70 11.78 -3.21 7.97
N PRO A 71 11.59 -4.48 7.56
CA PRO A 71 11.77 -4.87 6.16
C PRO A 71 10.60 -4.57 5.22
N CYS A 72 9.43 -4.20 5.75
CA CYS A 72 8.27 -3.84 4.95
C CYS A 72 8.45 -2.45 4.32
N SER A 73 7.71 -2.16 3.25
CA SER A 73 7.60 -0.80 2.72
C SER A 73 7.05 0.12 3.83
N GLY A 74 7.51 1.38 3.88
CA GLY A 74 7.13 2.32 4.94
C GLY A 74 7.52 1.91 6.38
N ALA A 75 8.24 0.79 6.56
CA ALA A 75 8.62 0.21 7.85
C ALA A 75 7.44 -0.18 8.76
N GLU A 76 6.22 -0.28 8.22
CA GLU A 76 5.01 -0.68 8.93
C GLU A 76 4.23 -1.74 8.12
N LYS A 77 3.18 -2.27 8.71
CA LYS A 77 2.23 -3.16 8.05
C LYS A 77 0.93 -3.22 8.85
N VAL A 78 -0.11 -3.74 8.20
CA VAL A 78 -1.41 -3.99 8.84
C VAL A 78 -1.57 -5.46 9.15
N ARG A 79 -1.92 -5.75 10.40
CA ARG A 79 -2.15 -7.09 10.97
C ARG A 79 -3.56 -7.23 11.51
N ASN A 80 -3.90 -8.45 11.95
CA ASN A 80 -5.23 -8.78 12.47
C ASN A 80 -6.35 -8.49 11.45
N ILE A 81 -6.06 -8.67 10.16
CA ILE A 81 -7.07 -8.66 9.10
C ILE A 81 -7.83 -9.99 9.18
N GLY A 82 -9.15 -9.93 9.17
CA GLY A 82 -10.05 -11.06 9.18
C GLY A 82 -10.46 -11.58 10.57
N GLY A 83 -11.23 -12.67 10.58
CA GLY A 83 -11.91 -13.21 11.76
C GLY A 83 -13.19 -12.47 12.16
N SER A 84 -13.49 -11.33 11.51
CA SER A 84 -14.76 -10.63 11.56
C SER A 84 -14.92 -9.69 10.36
N GLU A 85 -16.15 -9.27 10.06
CA GLU A 85 -16.42 -8.29 9.00
C GLU A 85 -15.83 -6.90 9.31
N GLN A 86 -15.64 -6.58 10.59
CA GLN A 86 -15.06 -5.30 11.05
C GLN A 86 -13.54 -5.28 10.89
N ALA A 87 -12.88 -6.44 10.83
CA ALA A 87 -11.44 -6.57 10.67
C ALA A 87 -11.04 -6.61 9.18
N ALA A 88 -11.45 -5.60 8.41
CA ALA A 88 -11.15 -5.51 6.99
C ALA A 88 -10.46 -4.18 6.66
N MET A 89 -9.57 -4.23 5.67
CA MET A 89 -8.99 -3.05 5.07
C MET A 89 -9.80 -2.63 3.84
N VAL A 90 -10.01 -1.33 3.70
CA VAL A 90 -10.60 -0.74 2.49
C VAL A 90 -9.65 0.31 1.93
N PHE A 91 -9.29 0.13 0.68
CA PHE A 91 -8.52 1.06 -0.13
C PHE A 91 -9.50 1.85 -1.01
N PRO A 92 -9.84 3.09 -0.63
CA PRO A 92 -10.62 3.97 -1.48
C PRO A 92 -9.73 4.57 -2.58
N ASP A 93 -10.39 5.16 -3.58
CA ASP A 93 -9.75 5.97 -4.61
C ASP A 93 -8.54 5.29 -5.28
N VAL A 94 -8.71 4.00 -5.59
CA VAL A 94 -7.80 3.26 -6.46
C VAL A 94 -8.10 3.65 -7.89
N VAL A 95 -7.38 4.67 -8.39
CA VAL A 95 -7.67 5.30 -9.69
C VAL A 95 -6.90 4.63 -10.81
N VAL A 96 -7.61 4.20 -11.85
CA VAL A 96 -7.04 3.79 -13.14
C VAL A 96 -7.70 4.55 -14.28
N ALA A 97 -6.93 5.03 -15.25
CA ALA A 97 -7.46 5.90 -16.31
C ALA A 97 -8.49 5.18 -17.20
N ASP A 98 -8.10 4.05 -17.78
CA ASP A 98 -8.89 3.38 -18.81
C ASP A 98 -9.76 2.22 -18.28
N GLY A 99 -9.65 1.89 -16.98
CA GLY A 99 -10.26 0.67 -16.42
C GLY A 99 -9.67 -0.60 -17.04
N GLY A 100 -10.47 -1.66 -17.10
CA GLY A 100 -10.09 -2.93 -17.70
C GLY A 100 -9.42 -3.91 -16.73
N GLN A 101 -8.78 -4.92 -17.27
CA GLN A 101 -8.03 -5.91 -16.49
C GLN A 101 -6.67 -5.33 -16.08
N HIS A 102 -6.33 -5.50 -14.81
CA HIS A 102 -5.05 -5.14 -14.22
C HIS A 102 -4.54 -6.26 -13.34
N THR A 103 -3.24 -6.27 -13.07
CA THR A 103 -2.64 -7.18 -12.10
C THR A 103 -2.61 -6.48 -10.74
N LEU A 104 -3.38 -6.98 -9.77
CA LEU A 104 -3.29 -6.54 -8.38
C LEU A 104 -2.20 -7.33 -7.67
N HIS A 105 -1.20 -6.63 -7.18
CA HIS A 105 -0.15 -7.17 -6.34
C HIS A 105 -0.47 -6.87 -4.88
N LEU A 106 -0.33 -7.89 -4.04
CA LEU A 106 -0.40 -7.79 -2.59
C LEU A 106 0.99 -8.10 -2.05
N ASP A 107 1.62 -7.12 -1.43
CA ASP A 107 2.84 -7.31 -0.66
C ASP A 107 2.44 -7.65 0.78
N TYR A 108 2.93 -8.76 1.32
CA TYR A 108 2.44 -9.35 2.57
C TYR A 108 3.53 -10.06 3.36
N THR A 109 3.26 -10.32 4.65
CA THR A 109 4.02 -11.28 5.46
C THR A 109 3.08 -12.35 6.02
N VAL A 110 3.54 -13.59 6.12
CA VAL A 110 2.69 -14.70 6.59
C VAL A 110 3.51 -15.78 7.28
N ASN A 111 2.97 -16.31 8.38
CA ASN A 111 3.46 -17.54 8.99
C ASN A 111 2.41 -18.64 8.87
N GLY A 112 2.74 -19.69 8.11
CA GLY A 112 1.84 -20.78 7.73
C GLY A 112 1.07 -20.48 6.45
N THR A 113 -0.01 -21.24 6.24
CA THR A 113 -0.91 -21.05 5.09
C THR A 113 -2.11 -20.22 5.53
N ARG A 114 -2.33 -19.08 4.88
CA ARG A 114 -3.45 -18.18 5.14
C ARG A 114 -4.02 -17.67 3.82
N SER A 115 -5.15 -16.99 3.89
CA SER A 115 -5.75 -16.40 2.69
C SER A 115 -6.29 -15.00 2.91
N PHE A 116 -6.17 -14.18 1.88
CA PHE A 116 -6.94 -12.96 1.71
C PHE A 116 -8.26 -13.27 0.99
N GLN A 117 -9.25 -12.44 1.23
CA GLN A 117 -10.44 -12.27 0.39
C GLN A 117 -10.39 -10.86 -0.20
N VAL A 118 -10.31 -10.79 -1.53
CA VAL A 118 -10.17 -9.53 -2.27
C VAL A 118 -11.48 -9.22 -3.00
N SER A 119 -12.15 -8.14 -2.60
CA SER A 119 -13.37 -7.65 -3.26
C SER A 119 -13.09 -6.32 -3.95
N VAL A 120 -13.52 -6.21 -5.20
CA VAL A 120 -13.40 -4.98 -6.01
C VAL A 120 -14.78 -4.37 -6.17
N ASN A 121 -14.92 -3.08 -5.84
CA ASN A 121 -16.16 -2.31 -5.95
C ASN A 121 -17.38 -2.98 -5.30
N GLY A 122 -17.18 -3.69 -4.18
CA GLY A 122 -18.25 -4.42 -3.49
C GLY A 122 -18.72 -5.70 -4.19
N GLY A 123 -18.04 -6.13 -5.25
CA GLY A 123 -18.32 -7.39 -5.94
C GLY A 123 -17.89 -8.63 -5.16
N PRO A 124 -18.15 -9.83 -5.70
CA PRO A 124 -17.74 -11.09 -5.08
C PRO A 124 -16.25 -11.13 -4.77
N ALA A 125 -15.90 -11.65 -3.60
CA ALA A 125 -14.51 -11.74 -3.18
C ALA A 125 -13.78 -12.90 -3.87
N THR A 126 -12.54 -12.64 -4.31
CA THR A 126 -11.61 -13.66 -4.78
C THR A 126 -10.73 -14.10 -3.61
N LYS A 127 -10.68 -15.41 -3.33
CA LYS A 127 -9.80 -15.98 -2.32
C LYS A 127 -8.38 -16.11 -2.86
N VAL A 128 -7.40 -15.54 -2.16
CA VAL A 128 -5.98 -15.60 -2.49
C VAL A 128 -5.23 -16.30 -1.37
N THR A 129 -4.83 -17.55 -1.58
CA THR A 129 -4.12 -18.36 -0.58
C THR A 129 -2.63 -18.25 -0.79
N VAL A 130 -1.89 -18.06 0.31
CA VAL A 130 -0.43 -17.96 0.32
C VAL A 130 0.16 -18.75 1.48
N THR A 131 1.40 -19.21 1.32
CA THR A 131 2.13 -19.97 2.33
C THR A 131 3.56 -19.46 2.41
N ASP A 132 4.00 -19.14 3.62
CA ASP A 132 5.41 -18.84 3.91
C ASP A 132 5.68 -19.03 5.42
N THR A 133 6.92 -18.79 5.83
CA THR A 133 7.37 -18.82 7.22
C THR A 133 7.86 -17.45 7.65
N GLY A 134 7.33 -16.97 8.78
CA GLY A 134 7.75 -15.73 9.43
C GLY A 134 6.94 -14.49 9.03
N ASN A 135 6.89 -13.54 9.97
CA ASN A 135 6.05 -12.33 9.85
C ASN A 135 6.90 -11.07 9.66
N THR A 136 8.07 -11.16 9.03
CA THR A 136 9.02 -10.04 8.91
C THR A 136 9.42 -9.73 7.48
N THR A 137 9.66 -10.75 6.65
CA THR A 137 10.16 -10.52 5.30
C THR A 137 8.98 -10.48 4.34
N PRO A 138 8.73 -9.35 3.65
CA PRO A 138 7.62 -9.25 2.72
C PRO A 138 7.79 -10.20 1.53
N ARG A 139 6.65 -10.62 1.00
CA ARG A 139 6.48 -11.41 -0.23
C ARG A 139 5.41 -10.75 -1.07
N THR A 140 5.41 -11.06 -2.36
CA THR A 140 4.38 -10.57 -3.27
C THR A 140 3.59 -11.75 -3.83
N THR A 141 2.27 -11.64 -3.79
CA THR A 141 1.36 -12.46 -4.61
C THR A 141 0.59 -11.54 -5.54
N SER A 142 -0.02 -12.09 -6.58
CA SER A 142 -0.80 -11.29 -7.51
C SER A 142 -1.99 -12.04 -8.08
N ILE A 143 -3.05 -11.29 -8.38
CA ILE A 143 -4.24 -11.79 -9.05
C ILE A 143 -4.70 -10.81 -10.13
N PRO A 144 -5.35 -11.29 -11.20
CA PRO A 144 -6.05 -10.41 -12.12
C PRO A 144 -7.27 -9.80 -11.42
N VAL A 145 -7.48 -8.50 -11.61
CA VAL A 145 -8.68 -7.77 -11.18
C VAL A 145 -9.25 -6.99 -12.35
N THR A 146 -10.56 -6.76 -12.35
CA THR A 146 -11.21 -5.87 -13.33
C THR A 146 -11.64 -4.59 -12.63
N LEU A 147 -11.16 -3.46 -13.13
CA LEU A 147 -11.41 -2.14 -12.58
C LEU A 147 -12.22 -1.31 -13.57
N LYS A 148 -13.09 -0.43 -13.07
CA LYS A 148 -13.75 0.58 -13.92
C LYS A 148 -12.78 1.75 -14.17
N PRO A 149 -12.96 2.52 -15.26
CA PRO A 149 -12.29 3.80 -15.41
C PRO A 149 -12.56 4.72 -14.21
N GLY A 150 -11.54 5.45 -13.78
CA GLY A 150 -11.59 6.32 -12.60
C GLY A 150 -11.38 5.58 -11.28
N ALA A 151 -12.02 6.09 -10.22
CA ALA A 151 -11.84 5.61 -8.85
C ALA A 151 -12.53 4.27 -8.59
N ASN A 152 -11.80 3.33 -7.98
CA ASN A 152 -12.29 2.03 -7.54
C ASN A 152 -12.09 1.89 -6.03
N THR A 153 -12.84 0.96 -5.43
CA THR A 153 -12.62 0.52 -4.05
C THR A 153 -12.12 -0.91 -4.07
N ILE A 154 -11.06 -1.20 -3.31
CA ILE A 154 -10.57 -2.57 -3.08
C ILE A 154 -10.66 -2.87 -1.59
N LYS A 155 -11.38 -3.92 -1.23
CA LYS A 155 -11.49 -4.43 0.14
C LYS A 155 -10.64 -5.70 0.28
N ILE A 156 -9.82 -5.74 1.33
CA ILE A 156 -9.02 -6.90 1.73
C ILE A 156 -9.56 -7.37 3.09
N SER A 157 -10.06 -8.60 3.15
CA SER A 157 -10.64 -9.18 4.36
C SER A 157 -10.34 -10.68 4.48
N ASN A 158 -10.84 -11.30 5.54
CA ASN A 158 -11.10 -12.74 5.57
C ASN A 158 -12.16 -13.01 6.67
N ASP A 159 -13.36 -13.42 6.28
CA ASP A 159 -14.49 -13.45 7.22
C ASP A 159 -14.39 -14.57 8.27
N THR A 160 -13.58 -15.61 8.03
CA THR A 160 -13.54 -16.81 8.89
C THR A 160 -12.23 -16.98 9.65
N GLU A 161 -11.11 -16.48 9.09
CA GLU A 161 -9.77 -16.67 9.63
C GLU A 161 -8.97 -15.37 9.58
N SER A 162 -7.83 -15.34 10.25
CA SER A 162 -6.88 -14.25 10.05
C SER A 162 -6.21 -14.39 8.68
N ALA A 163 -6.24 -13.32 7.90
CA ALA A 163 -5.48 -13.19 6.67
C ALA A 163 -3.96 -13.06 6.98
N PRO A 164 -3.09 -13.10 5.96
CA PRO A 164 -1.72 -12.58 6.10
C PRO A 164 -1.71 -11.10 6.52
N ASP A 165 -0.59 -10.63 7.08
CA ASP A 165 -0.42 -9.21 7.33
C ASP A 165 -0.08 -8.51 6.00
N LEU A 166 -0.66 -7.34 5.75
CA LEU A 166 -0.53 -6.60 4.49
C LEU A 166 0.47 -5.45 4.64
N ASP A 167 1.42 -5.39 3.73
CA ASP A 167 2.45 -4.33 3.61
C ASP A 167 1.97 -3.26 2.61
N ARG A 168 1.66 -3.67 1.38
CA ARG A 168 1.30 -2.72 0.30
C ARG A 168 0.37 -3.33 -0.72
N LEU A 169 -0.47 -2.49 -1.34
CA LEU A 169 -1.15 -2.83 -2.59
C LEU A 169 -0.54 -2.07 -3.76
N SER A 170 -0.42 -2.73 -4.90
CA SER A 170 -0.04 -2.07 -6.15
C SER A 170 -0.72 -2.68 -7.37
N LEU A 171 -0.88 -1.88 -8.43
CA LEU A 171 -1.43 -2.31 -9.70
C LEU A 171 -0.33 -2.29 -10.76
N GLY A 172 -0.20 -3.40 -11.49
CA GLY A 172 0.56 -3.49 -12.72
C GLY A 172 -0.36 -3.58 -13.94
N ARG A 173 0.18 -3.27 -15.11
CA ARG A 173 -0.50 -3.56 -16.38
C ARG A 173 -0.54 -5.07 -16.59
N THR A 174 -1.63 -5.60 -17.14
CA THR A 174 -1.63 -6.98 -17.63
C THR A 174 -0.70 -7.05 -18.84
N THR A 175 0.31 -7.91 -18.78
CA THR A 175 1.24 -8.20 -19.89
C THR A 175 0.54 -8.95 -21.02
#